data_AF-A0A9D6UHC7-F1
#
_entry.id   AF-A0A9D6UHC7-F1
#
_cell.length_a   1.000
_cell.length_b   1.000
_cell.length_c   1.000
_cell.angle_alpha   90.00
_cell.angle_beta   90.00
_cell.angle_gamma   90.00
#
_symmetry.space_group_name_H-M   'P 1'
#
loop_
_entity.id
_entity.type
_entity.pdbx_description
1 polymer ?
#
loop_
_entity_poly.entity_id
_entity_poly.type
_entity_poly.pdbx_seq_one_letter_code
_entity_poly.pdbx_strand_id
1 'polypeptide(L)'
;VLYKGLDEKYPATLSKKIIHDLLRKEMGFKGLVITDDLEMKAISDNYAIGEAAIGALSAGADIILVCKELRKQKDAFEAILKAVKDNIISEKRIDESIERITVVKKRYLKDAITDEKKIKDIVGIKGYRNIAKEIIS
;
A
#
# COMPACT_ATOMS: atom_id res chain seq x y z
N VAL A 1 -11.92 2.03 -5.74
CA VAL A 1 -12.96 2.79 -6.48
C VAL A 1 -12.71 2.68 -7.97
N LEU A 2 -13.76 2.53 -8.79
CA LEU A 2 -13.69 2.57 -10.26
C LEU A 2 -13.95 3.98 -10.76
N TYR A 3 -12.98 4.59 -11.45
CA TYR A 3 -13.11 5.92 -12.02
C TYR A 3 -13.29 5.82 -13.54
N LYS A 4 -14.52 5.67 -14.01
CA LYS A 4 -14.82 5.39 -15.43
C LYS A 4 -14.20 6.41 -16.41
N GLY A 5 -14.09 7.68 -16.03
CA GLY A 5 -13.46 8.71 -16.86
C GLY A 5 -11.94 8.57 -17.02
N LEU A 6 -11.28 7.75 -16.19
CA LEU A 6 -9.83 7.51 -16.22
C LEU A 6 -9.51 6.07 -16.66
N ASP A 7 -10.25 5.11 -16.11
CA ASP A 7 -10.16 3.69 -16.45
C ASP A 7 -11.52 3.03 -16.28
N GLU A 8 -12.11 2.60 -17.39
CA GLU A 8 -13.43 1.96 -17.41
C GLU A 8 -13.42 0.53 -16.86
N LYS A 9 -12.24 -0.12 -16.85
CA LYS A 9 -12.12 -1.55 -16.59
C LYS A 9 -11.57 -1.85 -15.20
N TYR A 10 -10.57 -1.11 -14.77
CA TYR A 10 -9.86 -1.42 -13.52
C TYR A 10 -10.13 -0.38 -12.43
N PRO A 11 -10.37 -0.82 -11.18
CA PRO A 11 -10.38 0.11 -10.06
C PRO A 11 -9.01 0.76 -9.93
N ALA A 12 -8.95 1.96 -9.34
CA ALA A 12 -7.72 2.75 -9.20
C ALA A 12 -6.52 1.93 -8.70
N THR A 13 -6.74 1.07 -7.70
CA THR A 13 -5.72 0.19 -7.11
C THR A 13 -5.03 -0.74 -8.11
N LEU A 14 -5.73 -1.14 -9.18
CA LEU A 14 -5.26 -2.08 -10.20
C LEU A 14 -5.01 -1.41 -11.56
N SER A 15 -5.21 -0.09 -11.66
CA SER A 15 -5.14 0.63 -12.93
C SER A 15 -3.75 1.23 -13.15
N LYS A 16 -3.05 0.74 -14.18
CA LYS A 16 -1.81 1.34 -14.66
C LYS A 16 -2.02 2.77 -15.15
N LYS A 17 -3.17 3.06 -15.78
CA LYS A 17 -3.51 4.43 -16.25
C LYS A 17 -3.53 5.41 -15.08
N ILE A 18 -4.09 4.99 -13.94
CA ILE A 18 -4.21 5.85 -12.76
C ILE A 18 -2.90 5.91 -11.96
N ILE A 19 -2.30 4.77 -11.61
CA ILE A 19 -1.13 4.77 -10.72
C ILE A 19 0.14 5.16 -11.47
N HIS A 20 0.40 4.58 -12.64
CA HIS A 20 1.64 4.83 -13.35
C HIS A 20 1.55 6.04 -14.28
N ASP A 21 0.55 6.10 -15.16
CA ASP A 21 0.50 7.15 -16.19
C ASP A 21 0.08 8.50 -15.60
N LEU A 22 -0.97 8.54 -14.76
CA LEU A 22 -1.38 9.78 -14.10
C LEU A 22 -0.49 10.12 -12.90
N LEU A 23 -0.50 9.30 -11.84
CA LEU A 23 0.17 9.68 -10.58
C LEU A 23 1.69 9.75 -10.69
N ARG A 24 2.35 8.73 -11.26
CA ARG A 24 3.83 8.70 -11.32
C ARG A 24 4.41 9.56 -12.45
N LYS A 25 3.79 9.53 -13.64
CA LYS A 25 4.29 10.25 -14.82
C LYS A 25 3.77 11.67 -14.89
N GLU A 26 2.47 11.88 -15.04
CA GLU A 26 1.88 13.21 -15.25
C GLU A 26 2.01 14.10 -14.01
N MET A 27 1.62 13.60 -12.84
CA MET A 27 1.75 14.34 -11.56
C MET A 27 3.17 14.31 -11.00
N GLY A 28 4.06 13.48 -11.56
CA GLY A 28 5.46 13.40 -11.16
C GLY A 28 5.71 12.85 -9.76
N PHE A 29 4.76 12.14 -9.15
CA PHE A 29 4.92 11.63 -7.78
C PHE A 29 6.09 10.63 -7.66
N LYS A 30 7.03 10.93 -6.76
CA LYS A 30 8.24 10.11 -6.51
C LYS A 30 8.21 9.35 -5.19
N GLY A 31 7.18 9.56 -4.38
CA GLY A 31 7.03 8.91 -3.09
C GLY A 31 6.54 7.48 -3.20
N LEU A 32 6.16 6.94 -2.04
CA LEU A 32 5.69 5.58 -1.89
C LEU A 32 4.18 5.47 -2.19
N VAL A 33 3.81 4.56 -3.08
CA VAL A 33 2.41 4.22 -3.36
C VAL A 33 2.03 2.98 -2.57
N ILE A 34 1.01 3.07 -1.74
CA ILE A 34 0.51 1.96 -0.93
C ILE A 34 -0.94 1.70 -1.34
N THR A 35 -1.33 0.43 -1.51
CA THR A 35 -2.74 0.10 -1.75
C THR A 35 -3.57 0.31 -0.49
N ASP A 36 -4.89 0.45 -0.62
CA ASP A 36 -5.78 0.09 0.48
C ASP A 36 -5.80 -1.45 0.66
N ASP A 37 -6.45 -1.94 1.71
CA ASP A 37 -6.57 -3.37 1.99
C ASP A 37 -7.22 -4.12 0.81
N LEU A 38 -6.49 -5.06 0.21
CA LEU A 38 -6.99 -5.86 -0.91
C LEU A 38 -8.08 -6.85 -0.49
N GLU A 39 -8.29 -7.05 0.82
CA GLU A 39 -9.38 -7.83 1.37
C GLU A 39 -10.68 -7.03 1.56
N MET A 40 -10.75 -5.81 1.04
CA MET A 40 -12.00 -5.06 0.93
C MET A 40 -12.87 -5.64 -0.18
N LYS A 41 -14.19 -5.72 0.07
CA LYS A 41 -15.19 -6.26 -0.87
C LYS A 41 -15.09 -5.70 -2.28
N ALA A 42 -14.78 -4.41 -2.41
CA ALA A 42 -14.61 -3.75 -3.70
C ALA A 42 -13.54 -4.40 -4.60
N ILE A 43 -12.55 -5.09 -4.01
CA ILE A 43 -11.54 -5.88 -4.72
C ILE A 43 -11.86 -7.37 -4.61
N SER A 44 -12.08 -7.90 -3.40
CA SER A 44 -12.19 -9.34 -3.17
C SER A 44 -13.40 -10.01 -3.84
N ASP A 45 -14.46 -9.24 -4.14
CA ASP A 45 -15.64 -9.79 -4.83
C ASP A 45 -15.38 -10.00 -6.34
N ASN A 46 -14.32 -9.42 -6.90
CA ASN A 46 -14.03 -9.42 -8.34
C ASN A 46 -12.68 -10.03 -8.71
N TYR A 47 -11.75 -10.17 -7.76
CA TYR A 47 -10.39 -10.63 -8.01
C TYR A 47 -9.94 -11.59 -6.93
N ALA A 48 -9.29 -12.69 -7.34
CA ALA A 48 -8.55 -13.50 -6.38
C ALA A 48 -7.39 -12.69 -5.78
N ILE A 49 -7.01 -12.97 -4.53
CA ILE A 49 -6.02 -12.15 -3.82
C ILE A 49 -4.67 -12.07 -4.55
N GLY A 50 -4.22 -13.19 -5.14
CA GLY A 50 -2.98 -13.23 -5.91
C GLY A 50 -3.05 -12.39 -7.18
N GLU A 51 -4.18 -12.41 -7.89
CA GLU A 51 -4.41 -11.61 -9.09
C GLU A 51 -4.45 -10.11 -8.76
N ALA A 52 -5.14 -9.76 -7.66
CA ALA A 52 -5.19 -8.38 -7.18
C ALA A 52 -3.80 -7.88 -6.77
N ALA A 53 -3.00 -8.71 -6.08
CA ALA A 53 -1.64 -8.37 -5.66
C ALA A 53 -0.70 -8.16 -6.86
N ILE A 54 -0.72 -9.08 -7.84
CA ILE A 54 0.04 -8.94 -9.09
C ILE A 54 -0.43 -7.70 -9.86
N GLY A 55 -1.74 -7.49 -9.98
CA GLY A 55 -2.32 -6.35 -10.70
C GLY A 55 -1.92 -5.01 -10.07
N ALA A 56 -2.00 -4.88 -8.74
CA ALA A 56 -1.61 -3.67 -8.04
C ALA A 56 -0.12 -3.36 -8.18
N LEU A 57 0.74 -4.38 -8.02
CA LEU A 57 2.18 -4.22 -8.20
C LEU A 57 2.52 -3.81 -9.64
N SER A 58 1.86 -4.44 -10.62
CA SER A 58 2.04 -4.17 -12.05
C SER A 58 1.53 -2.77 -12.45
N ALA A 59 0.44 -2.30 -11.82
CA ALA A 59 -0.09 -0.96 -12.00
C ALA A 59 0.86 0.12 -11.45
N GLY A 60 1.69 -0.23 -10.46
CA GLY A 60 2.73 0.65 -9.93
C GLY A 60 2.67 0.86 -8.42
N ALA A 61 1.89 0.09 -7.66
CA ALA A 61 1.92 0.16 -6.19
C ALA A 61 3.27 -0.36 -5.64
N ASP A 62 3.83 0.29 -4.62
CA ASP A 62 5.09 -0.15 -3.99
C ASP A 62 4.86 -1.10 -2.81
N ILE A 63 3.79 -0.89 -2.04
CA ILE A 63 3.38 -1.76 -0.93
C ILE A 63 1.94 -2.23 -1.15
N ILE A 64 1.74 -3.54 -0.98
CA ILE A 64 0.44 -4.20 -1.06
C ILE A 64 -0.06 -4.48 0.35
N LEU A 65 -1.26 -4.00 0.68
CA LEU A 65 -1.90 -4.25 1.97
C LEU A 65 -2.84 -5.46 1.89
N VAL A 66 -2.60 -6.44 2.77
CA VAL A 66 -3.46 -7.60 3.03
C VAL A 66 -3.54 -7.77 4.54
N CYS A 67 -4.60 -7.26 5.15
CA CYS A 67 -4.57 -6.89 6.57
C CYS A 67 -5.22 -7.89 7.53
N LYS A 68 -6.03 -8.84 7.07
CA LYS A 68 -6.91 -9.64 7.93
C LYS A 68 -6.44 -11.08 8.04
N GLU A 69 -6.24 -11.77 6.91
CA GLU A 69 -6.01 -13.22 6.92
C GLU A 69 -4.59 -13.59 6.52
N LEU A 70 -3.85 -14.26 7.42
CA LEU A 70 -2.49 -14.73 7.15
C LEU A 70 -2.41 -15.65 5.93
N ARG A 71 -3.46 -16.45 5.69
CA ARG A 71 -3.53 -17.30 4.49
C ARG A 71 -3.48 -16.46 3.22
N LYS A 72 -4.31 -15.41 3.14
CA LYS A 72 -4.34 -14.50 1.98
C LYS A 72 -3.04 -13.71 1.82
N GLN A 73 -2.36 -13.37 2.92
CA GLN A 73 -1.03 -12.77 2.87
C GLN A 73 -0.02 -13.71 2.19
N LYS A 74 -0.05 -15.00 2.54
CA LYS A 74 0.79 -16.03 1.91
C LYS A 74 0.44 -16.23 0.44
N ASP A 75 -0.85 -16.35 0.12
CA ASP A 75 -1.33 -16.53 -1.25
C ASP A 75 -0.90 -15.36 -2.16
N ALA A 76 -0.98 -14.12 -1.65
CA ALA A 76 -0.50 -12.94 -2.37
C ALA A 76 1.02 -12.97 -2.60
N PHE A 77 1.79 -13.33 -1.57
CA PHE A 77 3.25 -13.45 -1.65
C PHE A 77 3.67 -14.52 -2.66
N GLU A 78 3.09 -15.72 -2.59
CA GLU A 78 3.41 -16.82 -3.49
C GLU A 78 3.05 -16.48 -4.94
N ALA A 79 1.92 -15.81 -5.17
CA ALA A 79 1.52 -15.34 -6.50
C ALA A 79 2.52 -14.34 -7.09
N ILE A 80 2.95 -13.33 -6.31
CA ILE A 80 3.97 -12.37 -6.75
C ILE A 80 5.30 -13.08 -7.02
N LEU A 81 5.74 -13.96 -6.12
CA LEU A 81 7.00 -14.70 -6.29
C LEU A 81 6.99 -15.53 -7.57
N LYS A 82 5.88 -16.22 -7.84
CA LYS A 82 5.69 -16.98 -9.09
C LYS A 82 5.70 -16.05 -10.31
N ALA A 83 4.99 -14.92 -10.25
CA ALA A 83 4.96 -13.94 -11.34
C ALA A 83 6.34 -13.36 -11.67
N VAL A 84 7.20 -13.16 -10.66
CA VAL A 84 8.59 -12.73 -10.88
C VAL A 84 9.41 -13.85 -11.52
N LYS A 85 9.33 -15.08 -10.99
CA LYS A 85 10.03 -16.25 -11.56
C LYS A 85 9.65 -16.53 -13.01
N ASP A 86 8.39 -16.31 -13.35
CA ASP A 86 7.85 -16.51 -14.70
C ASP A 86 8.06 -15.29 -15.62
N ASN A 87 8.78 -14.26 -15.17
CA ASN A 87 9.03 -13.00 -15.90
C ASN A 87 7.75 -12.21 -16.27
N ILE A 88 6.62 -12.48 -15.60
CA ILE A 88 5.40 -11.65 -15.71
C ILE A 88 5.63 -10.28 -15.07
N ILE A 89 6.37 -10.25 -13.96
CA ILE A 89 6.86 -9.02 -13.31
C ILE A 89 8.39 -9.04 -13.35
N SER A 90 9.01 -8.03 -13.98
CA SER A 90 10.46 -7.91 -14.02
C SER A 90 11.06 -7.66 -12.63
N GLU A 91 12.23 -8.21 -12.33
CA GLU A 91 12.97 -7.90 -11.09
C GLU A 91 13.19 -6.40 -10.91
N LYS A 92 13.52 -5.67 -11.99
CA LYS A 92 13.63 -4.20 -11.98
C LYS A 92 12.41 -3.50 -11.39
N ARG A 93 11.20 -4.02 -11.64
CA ARG A 93 9.97 -3.45 -11.09
C ARG A 93 9.93 -3.60 -9.57
N ILE A 94 10.45 -4.70 -9.03
CA ILE A 94 10.59 -4.92 -7.59
C ILE A 94 11.62 -3.96 -7.01
N ASP A 95 12.78 -3.82 -7.67
CA ASP A 95 13.86 -2.94 -7.23
C ASP A 95 13.40 -1.48 -7.10
N GLU A 96 12.64 -0.99 -8.08
CA GLU A 96 12.04 0.35 -8.03
C GLU A 96 11.17 0.57 -6.79
N SER A 97 10.42 -0.44 -6.35
CA SER A 97 9.64 -0.36 -5.10
C SER A 97 10.55 -0.37 -3.88
N ILE A 98 11.56 -1.25 -3.86
CA ILE A 98 12.50 -1.39 -2.74
C ILE A 98 13.27 -0.10 -2.51
N GLU A 99 13.70 0.60 -3.57
CA GLU A 99 14.37 1.89 -3.47
C GLU A 99 13.49 2.92 -2.72
N ARG A 100 12.21 3.06 -3.11
CA ARG A 100 11.29 4.01 -2.47
C ARG A 100 10.99 3.63 -1.03
N ILE A 101 10.77 2.35 -0.76
CA ILE A 101 10.58 1.83 0.60
C ILE A 101 11.82 2.15 1.45
N THR A 102 13.01 1.96 0.91
CA THR A 102 14.27 2.21 1.61
C THR A 102 14.45 3.70 1.93
N VAL A 103 14.12 4.58 0.98
CA VAL A 103 14.14 6.04 1.21
C VAL A 103 13.21 6.43 2.36
N VAL A 104 11.98 5.91 2.37
CA VAL A 104 11.00 6.18 3.45
C VAL A 104 11.50 5.62 4.78
N LYS A 105 11.95 4.36 4.82
CA LYS A 105 12.49 3.74 6.04
C LYS A 105 13.68 4.52 6.59
N LYS A 106 14.64 4.92 5.75
CA LYS A 106 15.79 5.74 6.17
C LYS A 106 15.38 7.10 6.72
N ARG A 107 14.31 7.70 6.18
CA ARG A 107 13.82 9.01 6.65
C ARG A 107 13.13 8.93 8.00
N TYR A 108 12.31 7.90 8.24
CA TYR A 108 11.42 7.88 9.41
C TYR A 108 11.82 6.87 10.49
N LEU A 109 12.65 5.87 10.19
CA LEU A 109 13.00 4.80 11.12
C LEU A 109 14.47 4.81 11.57
N LYS A 110 15.24 5.86 11.24
CA LYS A 110 16.71 5.90 11.43
C LYS A 110 17.15 5.63 12.88
N ASP A 111 16.31 5.93 13.86
CA ASP A 111 16.58 5.75 15.28
C ASP A 111 15.32 5.27 16.04
N ALA A 112 14.47 4.48 15.37
CA ALA A 112 13.21 4.01 15.96
C ALA A 112 13.47 2.98 17.06
N ILE A 113 13.69 3.45 18.29
CA ILE A 113 13.71 2.65 19.51
C ILE A 113 12.36 2.87 20.21
N THR A 114 11.49 1.88 20.16
CA THR A 114 10.23 1.91 20.90
C THR A 114 10.47 1.48 22.33
N ASP A 115 10.47 2.44 23.27
CA ASP A 115 10.37 2.14 24.69
C ASP A 115 8.89 2.01 25.08
N GLU A 116 8.39 0.78 25.12
CA GLU A 116 6.99 0.49 25.42
C GLU A 116 6.54 1.08 26.77
N LYS A 117 7.47 1.24 27.73
CA LYS A 117 7.15 1.77 29.06
C LYS A 117 6.73 3.25 29.00
N LYS A 118 7.21 3.99 28.00
CA LYS A 118 6.88 5.42 27.79
C LYS A 118 5.58 5.64 27.04
N ILE A 119 4.98 4.60 26.43
CA ILE A 119 3.75 4.75 25.65
C ILE A 119 2.64 5.38 26.47
N LYS A 120 2.45 4.93 27.72
CA LYS A 120 1.41 5.43 28.63
C LYS A 120 1.58 6.90 29.02
N ASP A 121 2.81 7.44 28.92
CA ASP A 121 3.13 8.82 29.26
C ASP A 121 2.83 9.78 28.10
N ILE A 122 2.51 9.23 26.91
CA ILE A 122 2.28 10.00 25.68
C ILE A 122 0.88 9.72 25.13
N VAL A 123 0.44 8.47 25.07
CA VAL A 123 -0.83 8.08 24.44
C VAL A 123 -1.98 8.22 25.42
N GLY A 124 -3.02 8.98 25.04
CA GLY A 124 -4.26 9.10 25.80
C GLY A 124 -4.15 9.94 27.08
N ILE A 125 -3.10 10.74 27.24
CA ILE A 125 -2.94 11.63 28.40
C ILE A 125 -4.04 12.69 28.47
N LYS A 126 -4.24 13.25 29.68
CA LYS A 126 -5.29 14.23 29.96
C LYS A 126 -5.24 15.44 29.01
N GLY A 127 -4.04 15.93 28.69
CA GLY A 127 -3.85 17.04 27.75
C GLY A 127 -4.47 16.75 26.38
N TYR A 128 -4.12 15.63 25.75
CA TYR A 128 -4.68 15.24 24.46
C TYR A 128 -6.18 14.93 24.51
N ARG A 129 -6.68 14.39 25.62
CA ARG A 129 -8.13 14.18 25.82
C ARG A 129 -8.91 15.48 25.94
N ASN A 130 -8.33 16.53 26.52
CA ASN A 130 -8.97 17.84 26.59
C ASN A 130 -9.04 18.50 25.21
N ILE A 131 -7.95 18.46 24.45
CA ILE A 131 -7.95 18.93 23.05
C ILE A 131 -9.02 18.18 22.23
N ALA A 132 -9.12 16.86 22.40
CA ALA A 132 -10.16 16.08 21.72
C ALA A 132 -11.58 16.52 22.09
N LYS A 133 -11.83 16.95 23.33
CA LYS A 133 -13.14 17.48 23.75
C LYS A 133 -13.42 18.85 23.16
N GLU A 134 -12.41 19.72 23.10
CA GLU A 134 -12.52 21.06 22.49
C GLU A 134 -12.84 21.00 21.00
N ILE A 135 -12.33 19.98 20.27
CA ILE A 135 -12.66 19.78 18.85
C ILE A 135 -14.13 19.38 18.64
N ILE A 136 -14.74 18.73 19.64
CA ILE A 136 -16.11 18.17 19.54
C ILE A 136 -17.17 19.14 20.10
N SER A 137 -16.76 20.18 20.84
CA SER A 137 -17.63 21.24 21.39
C SER A 137 -17.81 22.39 20.41
#